data_AF-A0A5C5E6R7-F1
#
_entry.id   AF-A0A5C5E6R7-F1
#
_cell.length_a   1.000
_cell.length_b   1.000
_cell.length_c   1.000
_cell.angle_alpha   90.00
_cell.angle_beta   90.00
_cell.angle_gamma   90.00
#
_symmetry.space_group_name_H-M   'P 1'
#
loop_
_entity.id
_entity.type
_entity.pdbx_description
1 polymer ?
#
loop_
_entity_poly.entity_id
_entity_poly.type
_entity_poly.pdbx_seq_one_letter_code
_entity_poly.pdbx_strand_id
1 'polypeptide(L)'
;MTFLQMNELILPKFKAEKDVWEDYVKYKNNLYSREFSIDEIKDINLIYPGKKTWKRENGSIVYDYLVNCKGNAISHAEIVVDVYNKVIQQPASKKQSFADELKDFLTVLARDGEPPGLTVNLISSNDLPPTKDLLAKTKTSVDYNISFEDLSLLIPWISLQEDINYPMNKGYQGRKMSFYRYFESIHSATAAGQKEISVFEVINRTKNKGQKPPDFWPTVNYDSIRNLNQ
;
A
#
# COMPACT_ATOMS: atom_id res chain seq x y z
N MET A 1 2.94 0.60 -15.92
CA MET A 1 3.32 -0.82 -15.89
C MET A 1 2.22 -1.61 -15.21
N THR A 2 1.83 -2.79 -15.70
CA THR A 2 0.86 -3.66 -15.02
C THR A 2 1.49 -4.45 -13.88
N PHE A 3 0.69 -5.01 -12.96
CA PHE A 3 1.22 -5.87 -11.87
C PHE A 3 2.02 -7.07 -12.40
N LEU A 4 1.62 -7.66 -13.54
CA LEU A 4 2.35 -8.74 -14.17
C LEU A 4 3.73 -8.26 -14.65
N GLN A 5 3.77 -7.13 -15.36
CA GLN A 5 5.02 -6.53 -15.84
C GLN A 5 5.94 -6.13 -14.68
N MET A 6 5.39 -5.59 -13.59
CA MET A 6 6.18 -5.28 -12.38
C MET A 6 6.78 -6.54 -11.77
N ASN A 7 6.00 -7.63 -11.65
CA ASN A 7 6.49 -8.92 -11.16
C ASN A 7 7.61 -9.50 -12.06
N GLU A 8 7.40 -9.47 -13.38
CA GLU A 8 8.38 -9.95 -14.36
C GLU A 8 9.66 -9.10 -14.37
N LEU A 9 9.57 -7.81 -14.04
CA LEU A 9 10.72 -6.94 -13.92
C LEU A 9 11.59 -7.27 -12.70
N ILE A 10 10.98 -7.56 -11.55
CA ILE A 10 11.69 -7.62 -10.26
C ILE A 10 12.05 -9.04 -9.82
N LEU A 11 11.13 -10.01 -9.99
CA LEU A 11 11.32 -11.36 -9.46
C LEU A 11 12.54 -12.09 -10.08
N PRO A 12 12.83 -11.96 -11.39
CA PRO A 12 14.04 -12.56 -11.96
C PRO A 12 15.32 -11.96 -11.37
N LYS A 13 15.35 -10.65 -11.13
CA LYS A 13 16.52 -9.97 -10.53
C LYS A 13 16.81 -10.53 -9.14
N PHE A 14 15.76 -10.74 -8.36
CA PHE A 14 15.89 -11.29 -7.01
C PHE A 14 16.33 -12.76 -7.00
N LYS A 15 15.86 -13.56 -7.96
CA LYS A 15 16.23 -14.98 -8.09
C LYS A 15 17.65 -15.21 -8.61
N ALA A 16 18.23 -14.23 -9.31
CA ALA A 16 19.56 -14.35 -9.90
C ALA A 16 20.69 -14.22 -8.86
N GLU A 17 20.43 -13.60 -7.72
CA GLU A 17 21.43 -13.38 -6.68
C GLU A 17 21.53 -14.59 -5.72
N LYS A 18 22.63 -15.33 -5.81
CA LYS A 18 22.81 -16.63 -5.12
C LYS A 18 23.27 -16.53 -3.66
N ASP A 19 23.78 -15.37 -3.23
CA ASP A 19 24.42 -15.19 -1.91
C ASP A 19 23.69 -14.19 -0.98
N VAL A 20 22.49 -13.75 -1.38
CA VAL A 20 21.73 -12.69 -0.68
C VAL A 20 21.47 -13.04 0.78
N TRP A 21 21.20 -14.32 1.07
CA TRP A 21 20.90 -14.79 2.42
C TRP A 21 22.14 -14.82 3.29
N GLU A 22 23.24 -15.36 2.77
CA GLU A 22 24.53 -15.45 3.44
C GLU A 22 25.01 -14.06 3.86
N ASP A 23 24.91 -13.10 2.95
CA ASP A 23 25.29 -11.72 3.22
C ASP A 23 24.32 -11.02 4.19
N TYR A 24 23.00 -11.23 4.04
CA TYR A 24 22.00 -10.69 4.97
C TYR A 24 22.25 -11.13 6.43
N VAL A 25 22.57 -12.41 6.62
CA VAL A 25 22.93 -12.97 7.93
C VAL A 25 24.27 -12.40 8.41
N LYS A 26 25.29 -12.34 7.54
CA LYS A 26 26.64 -11.90 7.88
C LYS A 26 26.70 -10.46 8.35
N TYR A 27 26.02 -9.55 7.66
CA TYR A 27 26.11 -8.11 7.92
C TYR A 27 25.10 -7.60 8.95
N LYS A 28 24.37 -8.50 9.63
CA LYS A 28 23.26 -8.23 10.57
C LYS A 28 22.06 -7.55 9.89
N ASN A 29 20.92 -8.24 9.93
CA ASN A 29 19.57 -7.79 9.57
C ASN A 29 19.41 -6.26 9.58
N ASN A 30 19.33 -5.67 8.37
CA ASN A 30 19.13 -4.25 7.99
C ASN A 30 20.34 -3.49 7.43
N LEU A 31 21.59 -3.95 7.61
CA LEU A 31 22.76 -3.28 6.99
C LEU A 31 23.08 -3.82 5.59
N TYR A 32 22.43 -4.91 5.18
CA TYR A 32 22.58 -5.50 3.86
C TYR A 32 21.22 -5.69 3.21
N SER A 33 20.81 -4.65 2.51
CA SER A 33 19.71 -4.72 1.57
C SER A 33 20.21 -4.23 0.22
N ARG A 34 19.71 -4.86 -0.83
CA ARG A 34 19.78 -4.36 -2.19
C ARG A 34 18.71 -3.32 -2.39
N GLU A 35 19.06 -2.36 -3.22
CA GLU A 35 18.17 -1.31 -3.66
C GLU A 35 18.01 -1.42 -5.18
N PHE A 36 16.76 -1.41 -5.64
CA PHE A 36 16.42 -1.40 -7.04
C PHE A 36 15.60 -0.15 -7.35
N SER A 37 16.17 0.77 -8.13
CA SER A 37 15.46 2.00 -8.52
C SER A 37 14.29 1.66 -9.45
N ILE A 38 13.10 2.11 -9.02
CA ILE A 38 11.88 2.10 -9.83
C ILE A 38 11.78 3.41 -10.60
N ASP A 39 11.99 4.53 -9.91
CA ASP A 39 11.88 5.88 -10.43
C ASP A 39 12.96 6.76 -9.79
N GLU A 40 13.98 7.09 -10.57
CA GLU A 40 15.13 7.90 -10.11
C GLU A 40 14.74 9.35 -9.82
N ILE A 41 13.71 9.88 -10.50
CA ILE A 41 13.30 11.29 -10.36
C ILE A 41 12.54 11.47 -9.05
N LYS A 42 11.67 10.51 -8.73
CA LYS A 42 10.85 10.53 -7.51
C LYS A 42 11.52 9.85 -6.32
N ASP A 43 12.72 9.30 -6.52
CA ASP A 43 13.48 8.53 -5.53
C ASP A 43 12.64 7.39 -4.94
N ILE A 44 12.06 6.57 -5.82
CA ILE A 44 11.28 5.39 -5.43
C ILE A 44 12.10 4.15 -5.72
N ASN A 45 12.34 3.36 -4.68
CA ASN A 45 13.20 2.19 -4.75
C ASN A 45 12.55 0.99 -4.08
N LEU A 46 12.85 -0.21 -4.58
CA LEU A 46 12.56 -1.46 -3.88
C LEU A 46 13.77 -1.90 -3.08
N ILE A 47 13.51 -2.28 -1.84
CA ILE A 47 14.51 -2.78 -0.92
C ILE A 47 14.23 -4.25 -0.58
N TYR A 48 15.23 -5.09 -0.74
CA TYR A 48 15.22 -6.48 -0.29
C TYR A 48 16.64 -6.96 0.00
N PRO A 49 16.89 -7.91 0.90
CA PRO A 49 15.98 -8.41 1.92
C PRO A 49 15.66 -7.34 2.98
N GLY A 50 14.39 -7.23 3.35
CA GLY A 50 13.91 -6.41 4.46
C GLY A 50 14.01 -7.12 5.81
N LYS A 51 13.70 -6.40 6.89
CA LYS A 51 13.88 -6.85 8.28
C LYS A 51 13.13 -8.15 8.61
N LYS A 52 11.99 -8.41 7.97
CA LYS A 52 11.20 -9.61 8.21
C LYS A 52 11.65 -10.79 7.36
N THR A 53 12.79 -10.71 6.66
CA THR A 53 13.34 -11.84 5.91
C THR A 53 13.73 -12.97 6.87
N TRP A 54 13.33 -14.21 6.56
CA TRP A 54 13.63 -15.39 7.37
C TRP A 54 13.76 -16.66 6.53
N LYS A 55 14.42 -17.68 7.07
CA LYS A 55 14.60 -18.99 6.42
C LYS A 55 13.69 -20.04 7.04
N ARG A 56 12.93 -20.74 6.21
CA ARG A 56 12.07 -21.88 6.60
C ARG A 56 12.91 -23.09 7.01
N GLU A 57 12.29 -23.99 7.75
CA GLU A 57 12.90 -25.28 8.13
C GLU A 57 13.32 -26.11 6.92
N ASN A 58 12.57 -26.05 5.82
CA ASN A 58 12.90 -26.73 4.56
C ASN A 58 14.03 -26.05 3.76
N GLY A 59 14.68 -25.02 4.32
CA GLY A 59 15.78 -24.29 3.69
C GLY A 59 15.37 -23.17 2.73
N SER A 60 14.08 -23.05 2.37
CA SER A 60 13.62 -21.94 1.51
C SER A 60 13.61 -20.62 2.28
N ILE A 61 13.92 -19.53 1.58
CA ILE A 61 13.96 -18.18 2.18
C ILE A 61 12.67 -17.44 1.86
N VAL A 62 12.11 -16.79 2.86
CA VAL A 62 10.99 -15.85 2.74
C VAL A 62 11.58 -14.46 2.85
N TYR A 63 11.66 -13.77 1.72
CA TYR A 63 12.11 -12.39 1.65
C TYR A 63 11.00 -11.43 2.05
N ASP A 64 11.37 -10.39 2.79
CA ASP A 64 10.54 -9.22 3.05
C ASP A 64 10.93 -8.14 2.06
N TYR A 65 9.97 -7.68 1.27
CA TYR A 65 10.18 -6.59 0.32
C TYR A 65 9.65 -5.29 0.91
N LEU A 66 10.32 -4.17 0.63
CA LEU A 66 9.95 -2.84 1.09
C LEU A 66 10.00 -1.85 -0.08
N VAL A 67 8.97 -1.01 -0.21
CA VAL A 67 9.00 0.16 -1.09
C VAL A 67 9.51 1.35 -0.29
N ASN A 68 10.59 1.95 -0.77
CA ASN A 68 11.12 3.20 -0.28
C ASN A 68 10.73 4.34 -1.22
N CYS A 69 10.49 5.51 -0.63
CA CYS A 69 10.32 6.77 -1.33
C CYS A 69 11.10 7.84 -0.55
N LYS A 70 11.97 8.59 -1.22
CA LYS A 70 12.76 9.67 -0.61
C LYS A 70 13.56 9.16 0.61
N GLY A 71 14.23 8.03 0.45
CA GLY A 71 15.01 7.35 1.50
C GLY A 71 14.21 6.73 2.66
N ASN A 72 12.88 6.77 2.66
CA ASN A 72 12.05 6.23 3.74
C ASN A 72 11.15 5.10 3.24
N ALA A 73 11.05 4.02 4.01
CA ALA A 73 10.10 2.94 3.73
C ALA A 73 8.66 3.46 3.90
N ILE A 74 7.86 3.36 2.84
CA ILE A 74 6.43 3.68 2.89
C ILE A 74 5.65 2.41 3.20
N SER A 75 4.87 2.47 4.27
CA SER A 75 3.97 1.41 4.70
C SER A 75 2.58 1.57 4.08
N HIS A 76 1.92 0.44 3.88
CA HIS A 76 0.52 0.40 3.48
C HIS A 76 -0.41 1.19 4.44
N ALA A 77 -0.07 1.26 5.73
CA ALA A 77 -0.82 2.05 6.72
C ALA A 77 -0.69 3.57 6.52
N GLU A 78 0.42 4.05 5.94
CA GLU A 78 0.57 5.47 5.58
C GLU A 78 -0.38 5.87 4.47
N ILE A 79 -0.50 5.04 3.43
CA ILE A 79 -1.44 5.27 2.35
C ILE A 79 -2.88 5.28 2.85
N VAL A 80 -3.24 4.40 3.80
CA VAL A 80 -4.57 4.42 4.45
C VAL A 80 -4.87 5.76 5.13
N VAL A 81 -3.88 6.36 5.80
CA VAL A 81 -4.05 7.68 6.44
C VAL A 81 -4.17 8.78 5.41
N ASP A 82 -3.33 8.77 4.38
CA ASP A 82 -3.34 9.77 3.31
C ASP A 82 -4.68 9.75 2.55
N VAL A 83 -5.16 8.57 2.15
CA VAL A 83 -6.48 8.38 1.50
C VAL A 83 -7.62 8.88 2.39
N TYR A 84 -7.64 8.51 3.67
CA TYR A 84 -8.65 9.00 4.62
C TYR A 84 -8.63 10.53 4.72
N ASN A 85 -7.43 11.10 4.84
CA ASN A 85 -7.23 12.52 5.06
C ASN A 85 -7.70 13.34 3.84
N LYS A 86 -7.39 12.89 2.62
CA LYS A 86 -7.86 13.55 1.39
C LYS A 86 -9.38 13.60 1.31
N VAL A 87 -10.10 12.57 1.78
CA VAL A 87 -11.57 12.55 1.80
C VAL A 87 -12.14 13.41 2.93
N ILE A 88 -11.60 13.33 4.15
CA ILE A 88 -12.19 14.03 5.30
C ILE A 88 -12.08 15.56 5.17
N GLN A 89 -11.04 16.03 4.49
CA GLN A 89 -10.77 17.45 4.23
C GLN A 89 -11.69 18.06 3.17
N GLN A 90 -12.40 17.23 2.40
CA GLN A 90 -13.35 17.76 1.42
C GLN A 90 -14.53 18.45 2.12
N PRO A 91 -15.04 19.55 1.55
CA PRO A 91 -16.29 20.15 1.98
C PRO A 91 -17.40 19.09 2.03
N ALA A 92 -18.30 19.18 3.02
CA ALA A 92 -19.38 18.20 3.21
C ALA A 92 -20.21 17.98 1.94
N SER A 93 -20.42 19.03 1.13
CA SER A 93 -21.14 18.98 -0.15
C SER A 93 -20.42 18.22 -1.27
N LYS A 94 -19.09 18.05 -1.19
CA LYS A 94 -18.27 17.37 -2.21
C LYS A 94 -17.69 16.04 -1.73
N LYS A 95 -17.78 15.75 -0.43
CA LYS A 95 -17.13 14.60 0.19
C LYS A 95 -17.53 13.28 -0.44
N GLN A 96 -18.82 13.07 -0.70
CA GLN A 96 -19.31 11.82 -1.28
C GLN A 96 -18.85 11.67 -2.74
N SER A 97 -19.02 12.69 -3.58
CA SER A 97 -18.58 12.63 -4.98
C SER A 97 -17.06 12.43 -5.10
N PHE A 98 -16.27 13.10 -4.26
CA PHE A 98 -14.82 12.90 -4.22
C PHE A 98 -14.45 11.49 -3.77
N ALA A 99 -15.14 10.95 -2.77
CA ALA A 99 -14.94 9.58 -2.31
C ALA A 99 -15.23 8.55 -3.40
N ASP A 100 -16.25 8.78 -4.21
CA ASP A 100 -16.61 7.90 -5.33
C ASP A 100 -15.56 7.99 -6.46
N GLU A 101 -15.13 9.19 -6.85
CA GLU A 101 -14.02 9.37 -7.81
C GLU A 101 -12.71 8.71 -7.33
N LEU A 102 -12.41 8.81 -6.03
CA LEU A 102 -11.23 8.18 -5.46
C LEU A 102 -11.32 6.65 -5.47
N LYS A 103 -12.51 6.08 -5.21
CA LYS A 103 -12.73 4.63 -5.35
C LYS A 103 -12.57 4.17 -6.78
N ASP A 104 -13.02 4.95 -7.76
CA ASP A 104 -12.85 4.63 -9.17
C ASP A 104 -11.36 4.64 -9.55
N PHE A 105 -10.63 5.67 -9.15
CA PHE A 105 -9.17 5.76 -9.31
C PHE A 105 -8.46 4.52 -8.72
N LEU A 106 -8.77 4.18 -7.47
CA LEU A 106 -8.20 3.02 -6.78
C LEU A 106 -8.59 1.69 -7.45
N THR A 107 -9.82 1.58 -7.98
CA THR A 107 -10.28 0.38 -8.69
C THR A 107 -9.48 0.17 -9.97
N VAL A 108 -9.23 1.25 -10.73
CA VAL A 108 -8.40 1.17 -11.93
C VAL A 108 -6.96 0.78 -11.57
N LEU A 109 -6.36 1.42 -10.55
CA LEU A 109 -5.03 1.02 -10.07
C LEU A 109 -4.98 -0.46 -9.66
N ALA A 110 -6.02 -0.97 -8.98
CA ALA A 110 -6.07 -2.35 -8.53
C ALA A 110 -6.16 -3.36 -9.68
N ARG A 111 -6.83 -2.97 -10.78
CA ARG A 111 -6.99 -3.80 -11.98
C ARG A 111 -5.75 -3.74 -12.87
N ASP A 112 -5.28 -2.55 -13.16
CA ASP A 112 -4.35 -2.31 -14.27
C ASP A 112 -2.91 -2.07 -13.78
N GLY A 113 -2.71 -1.69 -12.51
CA GLY A 113 -1.40 -1.28 -11.98
C GLY A 113 -0.91 0.08 -12.51
N GLU A 114 -1.67 0.69 -13.43
CA GLU A 114 -1.40 2.00 -14.02
C GLU A 114 -2.47 3.01 -13.59
N PRO A 115 -2.11 4.28 -13.35
CA PRO A 115 -3.10 5.32 -13.19
C PRO A 115 -4.03 5.35 -14.41
N PRO A 116 -5.36 5.44 -14.22
CA PRO A 116 -6.16 6.10 -15.24
C PRO A 116 -5.64 7.53 -15.40
N GLY A 117 -5.85 8.16 -16.57
CA GLY A 117 -5.68 9.60 -16.67
C GLY A 117 -6.39 10.28 -15.49
N LEU A 118 -5.64 11.02 -14.66
CA LEU A 118 -6.17 11.65 -13.46
C LEU A 118 -7.29 12.62 -13.83
N THR A 119 -8.40 12.59 -13.09
CA THR A 119 -9.47 13.58 -13.29
C THR A 119 -9.01 14.95 -12.76
N VAL A 120 -9.49 16.03 -13.37
CA VAL A 120 -9.19 17.42 -12.94
C VAL A 120 -9.56 17.66 -11.47
N ASN A 121 -10.56 16.95 -10.95
CA ASN A 121 -11.02 17.06 -9.57
C ASN A 121 -10.03 16.48 -8.55
N LEU A 122 -9.34 15.39 -8.89
CA LEU A 122 -8.28 14.83 -8.03
C LEU A 122 -7.05 15.75 -8.03
N ILE A 123 -6.66 16.27 -9.20
CA ILE A 123 -5.50 17.16 -9.38
C ILE A 123 -5.68 18.50 -8.65
N SER A 124 -6.91 19.02 -8.58
CA SER A 124 -7.20 20.33 -7.97
C SER A 124 -7.58 20.28 -6.49
N SER A 125 -7.44 19.12 -5.84
CA SER A 125 -7.81 18.99 -4.43
C SER A 125 -6.84 19.76 -3.52
N ASN A 126 -7.37 20.46 -2.50
CA ASN A 126 -6.56 21.12 -1.49
C ASN A 126 -5.93 20.05 -0.59
N ASP A 127 -4.74 19.61 -1.01
CA ASP A 127 -3.87 18.68 -0.32
C ASP A 127 -3.33 19.35 0.95
N LEU A 128 -4.07 19.28 2.06
CA LEU A 128 -3.57 19.68 3.37
C LEU A 128 -2.96 18.46 4.07
N PRO A 129 -1.85 18.61 4.80
CA PRO A 129 -1.28 17.50 5.54
C PRO A 129 -2.28 16.98 6.60
N PRO A 130 -2.23 15.67 6.95
CA PRO A 130 -3.07 15.13 7.99
C PRO A 130 -2.80 15.76 9.35
N THR A 131 -3.80 15.70 10.23
CA THR A 131 -3.66 16.22 11.60
C THR A 131 -2.60 15.43 12.37
N LYS A 132 -1.89 16.09 13.29
CA LYS A 132 -0.89 15.44 14.16
C LYS A 132 -1.45 14.20 14.88
N ASP A 133 -2.73 14.22 15.23
CA ASP A 133 -3.42 13.10 15.88
C ASP A 133 -3.54 11.87 14.99
N LEU A 134 -3.79 12.05 13.68
CA LEU A 134 -3.77 10.97 12.70
C LEU A 134 -2.35 10.44 12.50
N LEU A 135 -1.37 11.34 12.38
CA LEU A 135 0.05 10.98 12.17
C LEU A 135 0.66 10.20 13.33
N ALA A 136 0.28 10.53 14.57
CA ALA A 136 0.76 9.82 15.76
C ALA A 136 0.40 8.32 15.74
N LYS A 137 -0.57 7.89 14.93
CA LYS A 137 -1.04 6.49 14.89
C LYS A 137 -0.30 5.61 13.92
N THR A 138 0.28 6.17 12.87
CA THR A 138 1.11 5.43 11.91
C THR A 138 2.54 5.23 12.43
N LYS A 139 2.99 6.04 13.42
CA LYS A 139 4.36 6.06 13.97
C LYS A 139 5.43 6.36 12.91
N THR A 140 5.16 7.29 12.01
CA THR A 140 6.06 7.62 10.89
C THR A 140 6.39 9.11 10.86
N SER A 141 7.57 9.39 10.33
CA SER A 141 8.21 10.69 10.17
C SER A 141 8.06 11.26 8.75
N VAL A 142 7.31 10.59 7.86
CA VAL A 142 7.16 11.00 6.45
C VAL A 142 6.18 12.17 6.33
N ASP A 143 6.28 12.95 5.26
CA ASP A 143 5.27 13.94 4.89
C ASP A 143 4.07 13.23 4.25
N TYR A 144 2.89 13.31 4.87
CA TYR A 144 1.71 12.50 4.52
C TYR A 144 0.73 13.25 3.63
N ASN A 145 1.27 14.13 2.79
CA ASN A 145 0.51 14.86 1.79
C ASN A 145 0.96 14.42 0.40
N ILE A 146 0.77 13.13 0.11
CA ILE A 146 1.28 12.52 -1.12
C ILE A 146 0.38 12.99 -2.27
N SER A 147 0.96 13.53 -3.35
CA SER A 147 0.15 13.96 -4.49
C SER A 147 -0.52 12.77 -5.17
N PHE A 148 -1.59 12.99 -5.93
CA PHE A 148 -2.23 11.89 -6.66
C PHE A 148 -1.31 11.26 -7.72
N GLU A 149 -0.40 12.04 -8.31
CA GLU A 149 0.64 11.51 -9.20
C GLU A 149 1.59 10.56 -8.45
N ASP A 150 1.99 10.91 -7.23
CA ASP A 150 2.86 10.07 -6.41
C ASP A 150 2.11 8.84 -5.88
N LEU A 151 0.86 8.99 -5.44
CA LEU A 151 0.00 7.87 -5.06
C LEU A 151 -0.21 6.90 -6.21
N SER A 152 -0.38 7.41 -7.44
CA SER A 152 -0.59 6.58 -8.62
C SER A 152 0.59 5.66 -8.92
N LEU A 153 1.78 6.07 -8.50
CA LEU A 153 3.00 5.30 -8.63
C LEU A 153 3.22 4.41 -7.40
N LEU A 154 3.07 4.94 -6.19
CA LEU A 154 3.34 4.23 -4.94
C LEU A 154 2.35 3.10 -4.65
N ILE A 155 1.06 3.31 -4.89
CA ILE A 155 0.01 2.34 -4.54
C ILE A 155 0.22 1.00 -5.25
N PRO A 156 0.47 0.94 -6.56
CA PRO A 156 0.79 -0.31 -7.23
C PRO A 156 1.99 -1.03 -6.63
N TRP A 157 3.10 -0.34 -6.38
CA TRP A 157 4.30 -0.96 -5.83
C TRP A 157 4.11 -1.47 -4.40
N ILE A 158 3.44 -0.71 -3.54
CA ILE A 158 3.11 -1.13 -2.16
C ILE A 158 2.14 -2.31 -2.17
N SER A 159 1.16 -2.32 -3.07
CA SER A 159 0.21 -3.43 -3.19
C SER A 159 0.88 -4.67 -3.77
N LEU A 160 1.85 -4.50 -4.68
CA LEU A 160 2.66 -5.60 -5.19
C LEU A 160 3.57 -6.17 -4.10
N GLN A 161 4.16 -5.33 -3.26
CA GLN A 161 4.94 -5.77 -2.09
C GLN A 161 4.11 -6.72 -1.21
N GLU A 162 2.85 -6.38 -0.92
CA GLU A 162 1.93 -7.25 -0.18
C GLU A 162 1.65 -8.56 -0.91
N ASP A 163 1.47 -8.55 -2.24
CA ASP A 163 1.27 -9.77 -3.04
C ASP A 163 2.52 -10.64 -3.09
N ILE A 164 3.72 -10.08 -3.14
CA ILE A 164 4.95 -10.88 -3.13
C ILE A 164 5.15 -11.53 -1.76
N ASN A 165 4.93 -10.77 -0.68
CA ASN A 165 5.05 -11.26 0.70
C ASN A 165 3.95 -12.29 1.03
N TYR A 166 2.72 -12.06 0.55
CA TYR A 166 1.52 -12.84 0.84
C TYR A 166 0.69 -13.11 -0.43
N PRO A 167 1.14 -14.01 -1.31
CA PRO A 167 0.63 -14.09 -2.68
C PRO A 167 -0.76 -14.70 -2.80
N MET A 168 -1.57 -14.10 -3.68
CA MET A 168 -2.92 -14.58 -4.00
C MET A 168 -2.94 -16.03 -4.49
N ASN A 169 -1.91 -16.45 -5.24
CA ASN A 169 -1.80 -17.82 -5.74
C ASN A 169 -1.52 -18.88 -4.64
N LYS A 170 -1.21 -18.44 -3.41
CA LYS A 170 -1.11 -19.31 -2.22
C LYS A 170 -2.31 -19.18 -1.28
N GLY A 171 -3.42 -18.59 -1.74
CA GLY A 171 -4.65 -18.44 -0.97
C GLY A 171 -4.68 -17.23 -0.02
N TYR A 172 -3.67 -16.36 -0.06
CA TYR A 172 -3.73 -15.06 0.63
C TYR A 172 -4.55 -14.05 -0.17
N GLN A 173 -4.81 -12.88 0.40
CA GLN A 173 -5.48 -11.80 -0.32
C GLN A 173 -4.51 -10.95 -1.17
N GLY A 174 -3.19 -11.04 -0.93
CA GLY A 174 -2.16 -10.32 -1.65
C GLY A 174 -2.49 -8.86 -1.89
N ARG A 175 -2.34 -8.40 -3.14
CA ARG A 175 -2.61 -7.00 -3.52
C ARG A 175 -4.03 -6.54 -3.18
N LYS A 176 -5.04 -7.42 -3.17
CA LYS A 176 -6.43 -7.05 -2.83
C LYS A 176 -6.54 -6.50 -1.42
N MET A 177 -5.72 -7.00 -0.49
CA MET A 177 -5.74 -6.56 0.91
C MET A 177 -5.49 -5.06 1.01
N SER A 178 -4.56 -4.53 0.22
CA SER A 178 -4.25 -3.11 0.22
C SER A 178 -5.46 -2.27 -0.15
N PHE A 179 -6.12 -2.61 -1.26
CA PHE A 179 -7.28 -1.89 -1.76
C PHE A 179 -8.50 -2.02 -0.84
N TYR A 180 -8.70 -3.17 -0.19
CA TYR A 180 -9.75 -3.29 0.83
C TYR A 180 -9.56 -2.28 1.96
N ARG A 181 -8.34 -2.10 2.47
CA ARG A 181 -8.07 -1.11 3.53
C ARG A 181 -8.24 0.32 3.04
N TYR A 182 -7.89 0.62 1.79
CA TYR A 182 -8.16 1.93 1.21
C TYR A 182 -9.67 2.21 1.13
N PHE A 183 -10.47 1.24 0.69
CA PHE A 183 -11.93 1.37 0.64
C PHE A 183 -12.56 1.54 2.02
N GLU A 184 -12.10 0.78 3.01
CA GLU A 184 -12.49 0.92 4.41
C GLU A 184 -12.17 2.33 4.94
N SER A 185 -11.01 2.89 4.57
CA SER A 185 -10.60 4.24 4.99
C SER A 185 -11.48 5.34 4.36
N ILE A 186 -11.84 5.20 3.08
CA ILE A 186 -12.77 6.12 2.41
C ILE A 186 -14.15 6.05 3.08
N HIS A 187 -14.66 4.84 3.33
CA HIS A 187 -15.93 4.66 4.00
C HIS A 187 -15.94 5.29 5.40
N SER A 188 -14.85 5.11 6.17
CA SER A 188 -14.70 5.74 7.48
C SER A 188 -14.74 7.27 7.41
N ALA A 189 -14.17 7.87 6.34
CA ALA A 189 -14.19 9.31 6.14
C ALA A 189 -15.58 9.84 5.74
N THR A 190 -16.32 9.12 4.89
CA THR A 190 -17.66 9.51 4.44
C THR A 190 -18.73 9.31 5.53
N ALA A 191 -18.59 8.25 6.33
CA ALA A 191 -19.50 7.94 7.44
C ALA A 191 -19.09 8.59 8.77
N ALA A 192 -18.20 9.58 8.74
CA ALA A 192 -17.67 10.24 9.94
C ALA A 192 -18.81 10.82 10.80
N GLY A 193 -19.08 10.17 11.94
CA GLY A 193 -20.19 10.48 12.84
C GLY A 193 -21.13 9.30 13.13
N GLN A 194 -21.12 8.26 12.29
CA GLN A 194 -22.01 7.10 12.41
C GLN A 194 -21.43 5.94 13.25
N LYS A 195 -20.24 6.13 13.87
CA LYS A 195 -19.52 5.22 14.79
C LYS A 195 -19.25 3.78 14.29
N GLU A 196 -19.62 3.43 13.06
CA GLU A 196 -19.53 2.05 12.60
C GLU A 196 -18.08 1.62 12.28
N ILE A 197 -17.34 2.43 11.52
CA ILE A 197 -15.96 2.14 11.13
C ILE A 197 -15.10 3.37 11.40
N SER A 198 -14.12 3.24 12.30
CA SER A 198 -13.14 4.30 12.57
C SER A 198 -11.86 4.09 11.77
N VAL A 199 -11.21 5.18 11.32
CA VAL A 199 -9.91 5.09 10.63
C VAL A 199 -8.85 4.43 11.52
N PHE A 200 -8.94 4.59 12.84
CA PHE A 200 -8.08 3.91 13.80
C PHE A 200 -8.19 2.39 13.69
N GLU A 201 -9.41 1.88 13.54
CA GLU A 201 -9.66 0.46 13.37
C GLU A 201 -9.15 -0.04 12.01
N VAL A 202 -9.34 0.74 10.95
CA VAL A 202 -8.77 0.42 9.63
C VAL A 202 -7.24 0.33 9.69
N ILE A 203 -6.56 1.27 10.35
CA ILE A 203 -5.10 1.25 10.54
C ILE A 203 -4.67 0.01 11.34
N ASN A 204 -5.39 -0.36 12.39
CA ASN A 204 -5.08 -1.55 13.19
C ASN A 204 -5.26 -2.84 12.38
N ARG A 205 -6.34 -2.95 11.60
CA ARG A 205 -6.59 -4.06 10.66
C ARG A 205 -5.54 -4.12 9.55
N THR A 206 -4.97 -2.99 9.17
CA THR A 206 -3.89 -2.88 8.18
C THR A 206 -2.57 -3.46 8.71
N LYS A 207 -2.24 -3.18 9.97
CA LYS A 207 -0.99 -3.65 10.61
C LYS A 207 -1.01 -5.12 11.01
N ASN A 208 -2.10 -5.85 10.74
CA ASN A 208 -2.42 -7.17 11.27
C ASN A 208 -1.18 -8.05 11.51
N LYS A 209 -0.74 -8.13 12.77
CA LYS A 209 0.54 -8.72 13.19
C LYS A 209 0.45 -10.25 13.27
N GLY A 210 0.05 -10.90 12.17
CA GLY A 210 -0.05 -12.36 12.07
C GLY A 210 -1.31 -12.96 12.69
N GLN A 211 -2.38 -12.18 12.88
CA GLN A 211 -3.68 -12.71 13.26
C GLN A 211 -4.50 -13.06 12.01
N LYS A 212 -5.58 -13.84 12.20
CA LYS A 212 -6.54 -14.13 11.13
C LYS A 212 -6.95 -12.82 10.42
N PRO A 213 -6.97 -12.76 9.07
CA PRO A 213 -7.50 -11.60 8.36
C PRO A 213 -8.90 -11.27 8.89
N PRO A 214 -9.14 -10.02 9.27
CA PRO A 214 -10.41 -9.66 9.87
C PRO A 214 -11.51 -9.66 8.81
N ASP A 215 -12.74 -10.01 9.22
CA ASP A 215 -13.88 -10.17 8.31
C ASP A 215 -14.23 -8.85 7.61
N PHE A 216 -14.85 -8.94 6.44
CA PHE A 216 -15.32 -7.78 5.69
C PHE A 216 -16.42 -7.03 6.45
N TRP A 217 -16.37 -5.70 6.37
CA TRP A 217 -17.46 -4.86 6.88
C TRP A 217 -18.69 -4.96 5.97
N PRO A 218 -19.90 -5.20 6.52
CA PRO A 218 -21.11 -5.38 5.71
C PRO A 218 -21.52 -4.11 4.95
N THR A 219 -21.10 -2.94 5.45
CA THR A 219 -21.46 -1.61 4.91
C THR A 219 -20.47 -1.07 3.89
N VAL A 220 -19.37 -1.77 3.64
CA VAL A 220 -18.39 -1.42 2.61
C VAL A 220 -18.61 -2.30 1.40
N ASN A 221 -18.79 -1.68 0.22
CA ASN A 221 -18.84 -2.40 -1.04
C ASN A 221 -17.41 -2.72 -1.51
N TYR A 222 -17.07 -4.02 -1.59
CA TYR A 222 -15.76 -4.51 -2.04
C TYR A 222 -15.78 -5.15 -3.42
N ASP A 223 -16.92 -5.15 -4.12
CA ASP A 223 -17.13 -6.03 -5.28
C ASP A 223 -16.16 -5.73 -6.42
N SER A 224 -15.79 -4.46 -6.63
CA SER A 224 -14.82 -4.05 -7.63
C SER A 224 -13.41 -4.60 -7.39
N ILE A 225 -13.05 -4.89 -6.13
CA ILE A 225 -11.74 -5.44 -5.75
C ILE A 225 -11.81 -6.96 -5.62
N ARG A 226 -12.93 -7.51 -5.11
CA ARG A 226 -13.12 -8.95 -4.90
C ARG A 226 -12.95 -9.73 -6.20
N ASN A 227 -13.49 -9.17 -7.28
CA ASN A 227 -13.53 -9.77 -8.61
C ASN A 227 -12.24 -9.59 -9.43
N LEU A 228 -11.18 -8.99 -8.85
CA LEU A 228 -9.90 -8.92 -9.54
C LEU A 228 -9.34 -10.35 -9.70
N ASN A 229 -8.99 -10.71 -10.94
CA ASN A 229 -8.30 -11.95 -11.24
C ASN A 229 -6.81 -11.83 -10.85
N GLN A 230 -6.14 -12.98 -10.70
CA GLN A 230 -4.70 -13.03 -10.43
C GLN A 230 -3.89 -12.37 -11.55
#